data_AF-A0A397WAB5-F1
#
_entry.id   AF-A0A397WAB5-F1
#
_cell.length_a   1.000
_cell.length_b   1.000
_cell.length_c   1.000
_cell.angle_alpha   90.00
_cell.angle_beta   90.00
_cell.angle_gamma   90.00
#
_symmetry.space_group_name_H-M   'P 1'
#
loop_
_entity.id
_entity.type
_entity.pdbx_description
1 polymer ?
#
loop_
_entity_poly.entity_id
_entity_poly.type
_entity_poly.pdbx_seq_one_letter_code
_entity_poly.pdbx_strand_id
1 'polypeptide(L)'
;TQKNALEEYVYDTRSKVEAIYSDYVNPNDKEIFLQLLNSTKNWFYDEGEDASKLVYVEKFDQLKTYGGPITERYREAEEQPKAVQLL
;
A
#
# COMPACT_ATOMS: atom_id res chain seq x y z
N THR A 1 -6.49 -1.70 -16.32
CA THR A 1 -6.57 -3.18 -16.15
C THR A 1 -6.19 -3.53 -14.73
N GLN A 2 -6.43 -4.77 -14.26
CA GLN A 2 -6.05 -5.16 -12.89
C GLN A 2 -4.53 -5.09 -12.66
N LYS A 3 -3.75 -5.42 -13.71
CA LYS A 3 -2.29 -5.26 -13.76
C LYS A 3 -1.87 -3.83 -13.42
N ASN A 4 -2.34 -2.85 -14.19
CA ASN A 4 -1.97 -1.44 -13.99
C ASN A 4 -2.39 -0.91 -12.61
N ALA A 5 -3.57 -1.32 -12.11
CA ALA A 5 -4.04 -0.91 -10.79
C ALA A 5 -3.13 -1.43 -9.66
N LEU A 6 -2.66 -2.67 -9.77
CA LEU A 6 -1.70 -3.23 -8.81
C LEU A 6 -0.34 -2.55 -8.94
N GLU A 7 0.15 -2.33 -10.16
CA GLU A 7 1.44 -1.70 -10.43
C GLU A 7 1.49 -0.27 -9.87
N GLU A 8 0.51 0.56 -10.23
CA GLU A 8 0.38 1.93 -9.72
C GLU A 8 0.31 1.95 -8.19
N TYR A 9 -0.48 1.06 -7.60
CA TYR A 9 -0.57 0.97 -6.15
C TYR A 9 0.76 0.60 -5.49
N VAL A 10 1.54 -0.33 -6.06
CA VAL A 10 2.86 -0.71 -5.53
C VAL A 10 3.81 0.49 -5.55
N TYR A 11 3.88 1.23 -6.67
CA TYR A 11 4.75 2.39 -6.80
C TYR A 11 4.36 3.53 -5.84
N ASP A 12 3.09 3.93 -5.84
CA ASP A 12 2.58 5.02 -5.02
C ASP A 12 2.66 4.68 -3.52
N THR A 13 2.19 3.49 -3.14
CA THR A 13 2.15 3.09 -1.72
C THR A 13 3.54 2.95 -1.15
N ARG A 14 4.51 2.39 -1.90
CA ARG A 14 5.89 2.28 -1.41
C ARG A 14 6.47 3.66 -1.09
N SER A 15 6.32 4.62 -2.00
CA SER A 15 6.78 5.99 -1.77
C SER A 15 6.11 6.61 -0.54
N LYS A 16 4.80 6.41 -0.38
CA LYS A 16 4.06 6.94 0.78
C LYS A 16 4.49 6.28 2.09
N VAL A 17 4.69 4.97 2.13
CA VAL A 17 5.17 4.23 3.32
C VAL A 17 6.56 4.70 3.76
N GLU A 18 7.44 5.01 2.82
CA GLU A 18 8.76 5.58 3.12
C GLU A 18 8.67 7.06 3.55
N ALA A 19 7.61 7.77 3.18
CA ALA A 19 7.39 9.20 3.48
C ALA A 19 6.17 9.43 4.40
N ILE A 20 5.05 9.93 3.84
CA ILE A 20 3.90 10.46 4.59
C ILE A 20 3.19 9.45 5.49
N TYR A 21 3.31 8.15 5.22
CA TYR A 21 2.72 7.09 6.03
C TYR A 21 3.67 6.57 7.11
N SER A 22 4.95 6.98 7.10
CA SER A 22 5.98 6.47 8.00
C SER A 22 5.61 6.59 9.48
N ASP A 23 4.89 7.65 9.85
CA ASP A 23 4.49 7.92 11.24
C ASP A 23 3.22 7.16 11.66
N TYR A 24 2.50 6.55 10.71
CA TYR A 24 1.20 5.90 10.93
C TYR A 24 1.27 4.37 10.92
N VAL A 25 2.48 3.84 10.80
CA VAL A 25 2.79 2.40 10.77
C VAL A 25 3.87 2.09 11.79
N ASN A 26 3.77 0.95 12.48
CA ASN A 26 4.85 0.50 13.36
C ASN A 26 6.09 0.13 12.52
N PRO A 27 7.32 0.43 12.97
CA PRO A 27 8.54 0.07 12.25
C PRO A 27 8.62 -1.39 11.76
N ASN A 28 8.16 -2.36 12.54
CA ASN A 28 8.18 -3.77 12.16
C ASN A 28 7.21 -4.04 10.99
N ASP A 29 5.98 -3.55 11.10
CA ASP A 29 4.96 -3.70 10.05
C ASP A 29 5.35 -2.94 8.78
N LYS A 30 6.02 -1.79 8.95
CA LYS A 30 6.58 -0.99 7.86
C LYS A 30 7.58 -1.80 7.05
N GLU A 31 8.54 -2.43 7.72
CA GLU A 31 9.57 -3.23 7.06
C GLU A 31 8.95 -4.42 6.32
N ILE A 32 8.05 -5.17 6.97
CA ILE A 32 7.33 -6.29 6.36
C ILE A 32 6.56 -5.83 5.11
N PHE A 33 5.85 -4.70 5.20
CA PHE A 33 5.06 -4.20 4.09
C PHE A 33 5.93 -3.71 2.93
N LEU A 34 7.05 -3.03 3.21
CA LEU A 34 8.01 -2.61 2.19
C LEU A 34 8.64 -3.82 1.48
N GLN A 35 8.96 -4.88 2.22
CA GLN A 35 9.43 -6.14 1.62
C GLN A 35 8.36 -6.72 0.68
N LEU A 36 7.09 -6.79 1.11
CA LEU A 36 5.99 -7.32 0.30
C LEU A 36 5.75 -6.49 -0.97
N LEU A 37 5.80 -5.16 -0.88
CA LEU A 37 5.71 -4.24 -2.03
C LEU A 37 6.85 -4.48 -3.02
N ASN A 38 8.09 -4.61 -2.52
CA ASN A 38 9.26 -4.89 -3.36
C ASN A 38 9.19 -6.27 -4.02
N SER A 39 8.77 -7.31 -3.29
CA SER A 39 8.55 -8.65 -3.84
C SER A 39 7.48 -8.64 -4.94
N THR A 40 6.40 -7.87 -4.75
CA THR A 40 5.36 -7.71 -5.78
C THR A 40 5.89 -6.95 -7.00
N LYS A 41 6.73 -5.93 -6.79
CA LYS A 41 7.41 -5.21 -7.87
C LYS A 41 8.32 -6.14 -8.68
N ASN A 42 9.12 -6.97 -8.01
CA ASN A 42 10.01 -7.92 -8.67
C ASN A 42 9.21 -8.96 -9.45
N TRP A 43 8.11 -9.44 -8.88
CA TRP A 43 7.21 -10.38 -9.55
C TRP A 43 6.69 -9.86 -10.90
N PHE A 44 6.42 -8.55 -11.04
CA PHE A 44 6.03 -7.98 -12.33
C PHE A 44 7.09 -8.14 -13.43
N TYR A 45 8.38 -8.15 -13.08
CA TYR A 45 9.49 -8.35 -14.02
C TYR A 45 9.77 -9.82 -14.34
N ASP A 46 9.32 -10.74 -13.49
CA ASP A 46 9.56 -12.18 -13.64
C ASP A 46 8.34 -12.88 -14.29
N GLU A 47 7.37 -13.27 -13.47
CA GLU A 47 6.23 -14.12 -13.87
C GLU A 47 4.93 -13.31 -14.07
N GLY A 48 4.96 -12.04 -13.68
CA GLY A 48 3.78 -11.19 -13.57
C GLY A 48 3.29 -10.59 -14.88
N GLU A 49 3.96 -10.82 -16.01
CA GLU A 49 3.51 -10.29 -17.31
C GLU A 49 2.30 -11.05 -17.86
N ASP A 50 2.35 -12.38 -17.80
CA ASP A 50 1.35 -13.32 -18.37
C ASP A 50 0.40 -13.91 -17.31
N ALA A 51 0.44 -13.38 -16.08
CA ALA A 51 -0.40 -13.86 -14.99
C ALA A 51 -1.89 -13.67 -15.27
N SER A 52 -2.71 -14.58 -14.74
CA SER A 52 -4.16 -14.46 -14.86
C SER A 52 -4.70 -13.26 -14.07
N LYS A 53 -5.87 -12.75 -14.47
CA LYS A 53 -6.57 -11.66 -13.75
C LYS A 53 -6.70 -11.96 -12.25
N LEU A 54 -7.01 -13.21 -11.88
CA LEU A 54 -7.21 -13.63 -10.50
C LEU A 54 -5.94 -13.43 -9.66
N VAL A 55 -4.77 -13.78 -10.19
CA VAL A 55 -3.48 -13.62 -9.48
C VAL A 55 -3.19 -12.15 -9.16
N TYR A 56 -3.53 -11.22 -10.07
CA TYR A 56 -3.39 -9.80 -9.77
C TYR A 56 -4.35 -9.33 -8.67
N VAL A 57 -5.58 -9.86 -8.62
CA VAL A 57 -6.54 -9.55 -7.55
C VAL A 57 -6.02 -10.05 -6.21
N GLU A 58 -5.59 -11.32 -6.14
CA GLU A 58 -5.08 -11.93 -4.90
C GLU A 58 -3.87 -11.18 -4.34
N LYS A 59 -2.91 -10.80 -5.20
CA LYS A 59 -1.77 -9.97 -4.79
C LYS A 59 -2.19 -8.59 -4.32
N PHE A 60 -3.17 -7.99 -4.97
CA PHE A 60 -3.67 -6.69 -4.57
C PHE A 60 -4.35 -6.74 -3.20
N ASP A 61 -5.21 -7.73 -2.99
CA ASP A 61 -5.88 -7.95 -1.70
C ASP A 61 -4.85 -8.20 -0.58
N GLN A 62 -3.80 -8.97 -0.86
CA GLN A 62 -2.69 -9.20 0.07
C GLN A 62 -1.98 -7.90 0.46
N LEU A 63 -1.74 -6.99 -0.50
CA LEU A 63 -1.14 -5.69 -0.16
C LEU A 63 -2.11 -4.81 0.65
N LYS A 64 -3.41 -4.89 0.35
CA LYS A 64 -4.44 -4.10 1.04
C LYS A 64 -4.63 -4.49 2.50
N THR A 65 -4.27 -5.71 2.92
CA THR A 65 -4.31 -6.07 4.34
C THR A 65 -3.37 -5.22 5.20
N TYR A 66 -2.28 -4.71 4.61
CA TYR A 66 -1.33 -3.82 5.28
C TYR A 66 -1.62 -2.35 4.95
N GLY A 67 -1.77 -2.04 3.67
CA GLY A 67 -1.92 -0.66 3.22
C GLY A 67 -3.26 -0.03 3.62
N GLY A 68 -4.34 -0.81 3.70
CA GLY A 68 -5.66 -0.32 4.11
C GLY A 68 -5.65 0.34 5.50
N PRO A 69 -5.23 -0.38 6.56
CA PRO A 69 -5.12 0.18 7.90
C PRO A 69 -4.19 1.40 8.00
N ILE A 70 -3.08 1.41 7.25
CA ILE A 70 -2.13 2.54 7.24
C ILE A 70 -2.77 3.79 6.62
N THR A 71 -3.42 3.63 5.47
CA THR A 71 -4.14 4.72 4.80
C THR A 71 -5.27 5.27 5.67
N GLU A 72 -6.00 4.40 6.37
CA GLU A 72 -7.08 4.83 7.27
C GLU A 72 -6.53 5.66 8.44
N ARG A 73 -5.46 5.20 9.11
CA ARG A 73 -4.81 5.95 10.20
C ARG A 73 -4.29 7.30 9.74
N TYR A 74 -3.67 7.36 8.55
CA TYR A 74 -3.25 8.62 7.95
C TYR A 74 -4.44 9.56 7.70
N ARG A 75 -5.53 9.05 7.13
CA ARG A 75 -6.74 9.83 6.89
C ARG A 75 -7.33 10.38 8.19
N GLU A 76 -7.49 9.53 9.20
CA GLU A 76 -8.00 9.92 10.52
C GLU A 76 -7.14 11.03 11.14
N ALA A 77 -5.82 10.94 11.02
CA ALA A 77 -4.90 11.94 11.55
C ALA A 77 -4.93 13.27 10.79
N GLU A 78 -5.20 13.27 9.48
CA GLU A 78 -5.40 14.48 8.68
C GLU A 78 -6.79 15.12 8.91
N GLU A 79 -7.78 14.32 9.30
CA GLU A 79 -9.16 14.75 9.58
C GLU A 79 -9.35 15.24 11.03
N GLN A 80 -8.64 14.65 12.01
CA GLN A 80 -8.69 15.07 13.42
C GLN A 80 -8.39 16.57 13.66
N PRO A 81 -7.33 17.19 13.11
CA PRO A 81 -7.06 18.61 13.33
C PRO A 81 -8.15 19.52 12.75
N LYS A 82 -8.92 19.05 11.75
CA LYS A 82 -10.04 19.82 11.16
C LYS A 82 -11.30 19.76 12.02
N ALA A 83 -11.54 18.64 12.71
CA ALA A 83 -12.70 18.48 13.58
C ALA A 83 -12.58 19.29 14.89
N VAL A 84 -11.36 19.49 15.41
CA VAL A 84 -11.14 20.22 16.67
C VAL A 84 -11.19 21.75 16.50
N GLN A 85 -10.99 22.29 15.29
CA GLN A 85 -11.15 23.73 15.02
C GLN A 85 -12.60 24.20 14.84
N LEU A 86 -13.56 23.29 14.76
CA LEU A 86 -14.99 23.60 14.52
C LEU A 86 -15.86 23.53 15.80
N LEU A 87 -15.24 23.42 16.98
CA LEU A 87 -15.90 23.50 18.30
C LEU A 87 -15.43 24.75 19.05
#